data_AF-A0A9D8ZSH2-F1
#
_entry.id   AF-A0A9D8ZSH2-F1
#
_cell.length_a   1.000
_cell.length_b   1.000
_cell.length_c   1.000
_cell.angle_alpha   90.00
_cell.angle_beta   90.00
_cell.angle_gamma   90.00
#
_symmetry.space_group_name_H-M   'P 1'
#
loop_
_entity.id
_entity.type
_entity.pdbx_description
1 polymer ?
#
loop_
_entity_poly.entity_id
_entity_poly.type
_entity_poly.pdbx_seq_one_letter_code
_entity_poly.pdbx_strand_id
1 'polypeptide(L)'
;MDQKNEAYHLPIKEGKVRIVFNVDEIQTKISNSIEDFFSQKDDIVRLFLDLGDLNIKGIKSDGYELVKNSSRKSPENSFALPEDSIWFDVDIEQVSTILNNSIKFIIQGSYSEHVRYFIDKMDYKIEWLQYDKGKDEISTVSVTKRTYSQPRLEQNISYELDEIAKSAELLHKAINRIDLRTRSAYVKLNTGEGRLDPVIIIIAEKLGYEVKVLDEETVSELRKRGQKATHLISLVINY
;
A
#
# COMPACT_ATOMS: atom_id res chain seq x y z
N MET A 1 3.25 14.69 25.29
CA MET A 1 4.54 15.41 25.20
C MET A 1 4.54 16.09 23.85
N ASP A 2 4.58 17.42 23.84
CA ASP A 2 4.65 18.22 22.61
C ASP A 2 5.94 17.89 21.85
N GLN A 3 5.86 17.03 20.84
CA GLN A 3 6.86 16.99 19.79
C GLN A 3 6.68 18.28 18.99
N LYS A 4 7.43 19.33 19.37
CA LYS A 4 7.54 20.54 18.57
C LYS A 4 8.00 20.15 17.17
N ASN A 5 7.28 20.61 16.15
CA ASN A 5 7.61 20.54 14.73
C ASN A 5 9.09 20.91 14.47
N GLU A 6 9.99 19.92 14.52
CA GLU A 6 11.44 20.16 14.38
C GLU A 6 11.76 20.81 13.02
N ALA A 7 10.99 20.46 11.98
CA ALA A 7 11.12 21.01 10.64
C ALA A 7 10.93 22.53 10.58
N TYR A 8 10.14 23.12 11.47
CA TYR A 8 9.86 24.57 11.49
C TYR A 8 10.81 25.36 12.40
N HIS A 9 11.59 24.67 13.24
CA HIS A 9 12.46 25.32 14.22
C HIS A 9 13.96 25.19 13.89
N LEU A 10 14.35 24.20 13.09
CA LEU A 10 15.75 24.03 12.69
C LEU A 10 16.11 24.99 11.56
N PRO A 11 17.28 25.67 11.61
CA PRO A 11 17.67 26.62 10.58
C PRO A 11 17.79 25.94 9.21
N ILE A 12 17.43 26.67 8.15
CA ILE A 12 17.61 26.27 6.76
C ILE A 12 18.84 27.00 6.23
N LYS A 13 19.77 26.26 5.60
CA LYS A 13 20.98 26.87 5.02
C LYS A 13 20.61 27.84 3.90
N GLU A 14 21.41 28.89 3.74
CA GLU A 14 21.22 29.85 2.66
C GLU A 14 21.27 29.15 1.28
N GLY A 15 20.38 29.56 0.37
CA GLY A 15 20.20 28.93 -0.94
C GLY A 15 19.39 27.62 -0.93
N LYS A 16 19.03 27.12 0.26
CA LYS A 16 18.22 25.91 0.42
C LYS A 16 16.78 26.20 0.83
N VAL A 17 15.94 25.21 0.60
CA VAL A 17 14.59 25.15 1.13
C VAL A 17 14.35 23.81 1.78
N ARG A 18 13.38 23.75 2.68
CA ARG A 18 12.98 22.50 3.33
C ARG A 18 11.69 21.98 2.71
N ILE A 19 11.70 20.70 2.37
CA ILE A 19 10.51 19.97 1.91
C ILE A 19 10.05 19.09 3.06
N VAL A 20 8.76 19.16 3.39
CA VAL A 20 8.12 18.33 4.42
C VAL A 20 7.01 17.50 3.78
N PHE A 21 6.98 16.20 4.08
CA PHE A 21 5.91 15.29 3.70
C PHE A 21 5.02 14.99 4.89
N ASN A 22 3.77 15.45 4.83
CA ASN A 22 2.75 15.19 5.83
C ASN A 22 1.76 14.16 5.31
N VAL A 23 1.63 13.02 6.00
CA VAL A 23 0.74 11.92 5.63
C VAL A 23 -0.34 11.78 6.70
N ASP A 24 -1.53 12.27 6.38
CA ASP A 24 -2.63 12.39 7.35
C ASP A 24 -3.28 11.03 7.65
N GLU A 25 -3.54 10.23 6.60
CA GLU A 25 -4.12 8.88 6.73
C GLU A 25 -3.67 7.97 5.59
N ILE A 26 -3.30 6.74 5.95
CA ILE A 26 -2.95 5.63 5.07
C ILE A 26 -4.01 4.56 5.29
N GLN A 27 -4.90 4.38 4.32
CA GLN A 27 -5.88 3.30 4.31
C GLN A 27 -5.23 2.06 3.69
N THR A 28 -5.24 0.95 4.43
CA THR A 28 -4.54 -0.26 4.02
C THR A 28 -5.48 -1.44 3.81
N LYS A 29 -5.12 -2.27 2.82
CA LYS A 29 -5.59 -3.64 2.70
C LYS A 29 -4.51 -4.54 3.28
N ILE A 30 -4.92 -5.43 4.19
CA ILE A 30 -4.00 -6.34 4.86
C ILE A 30 -4.26 -7.76 4.35
N SER A 31 -3.19 -8.52 4.13
CA SER A 31 -3.20 -9.95 3.84
C SER A 31 -2.37 -10.66 4.91
N ASN A 32 -3.02 -11.13 5.97
CA ASN A 32 -2.46 -11.94 7.03
C ASN A 32 -2.79 -13.41 6.75
N SER A 33 -1.77 -14.26 6.81
CA SER A 33 -1.83 -15.71 6.55
C SER A 33 -1.61 -16.57 7.81
N ILE A 34 -1.56 -15.91 8.98
CA ILE A 34 -1.46 -16.52 10.31
C ILE A 34 -2.38 -15.80 11.33
N GLU A 35 -3.59 -15.39 10.92
CA GLU A 35 -4.51 -14.59 11.77
C GLU A 35 -4.84 -15.24 13.13
N ASP A 36 -4.89 -16.57 13.17
CA ASP A 36 -5.12 -17.34 14.39
C ASP A 36 -3.98 -17.20 15.41
N PHE A 37 -2.79 -16.77 14.98
CA PHE A 37 -1.58 -16.69 15.80
C PHE A 37 -1.02 -15.28 15.95
N PHE A 38 -1.32 -14.39 15.01
CA PHE A 38 -0.77 -13.04 15.00
C PHE A 38 -1.82 -12.03 14.55
N SER A 39 -2.01 -10.99 15.35
CA SER A 39 -2.85 -9.86 15.00
C SER A 39 -1.99 -8.74 14.39
N GLN A 40 -2.48 -8.13 13.31
CA GLN A 40 -1.91 -6.89 12.77
C GLN A 40 -1.85 -5.74 13.80
N LYS A 41 -2.61 -5.85 14.91
CA LYS A 41 -2.56 -4.93 16.06
C LYS A 41 -1.21 -4.93 16.76
N ASP A 42 -0.47 -6.02 16.69
CA ASP A 42 0.82 -6.20 17.35
C ASP A 42 2.00 -5.94 16.40
N ASP A 43 1.74 -5.64 15.12
CA ASP A 43 2.79 -5.38 14.14
C ASP A 43 3.32 -3.93 14.20
N ILE A 44 4.62 -3.80 13.95
CA ILE A 44 5.32 -2.54 13.70
C ILE A 44 5.39 -2.37 12.19
N VAL A 45 4.67 -1.37 11.69
CA VAL A 45 4.53 -1.10 10.25
C VAL A 45 5.34 0.14 9.90
N ARG A 46 6.07 0.08 8.79
CA ARG A 46 6.90 1.17 8.28
C ARG A 46 6.48 1.58 6.88
N LEU A 47 6.58 2.88 6.61
CA LEU A 47 6.40 3.49 5.29
C LEU A 47 7.77 3.80 4.68
N PHE A 48 7.98 3.41 3.44
CA PHE A 48 9.17 3.71 2.67
C PHE A 48 8.78 4.66 1.53
N LEU A 49 9.65 5.62 1.28
CA LEU A 49 9.49 6.65 0.26
C LEU A 49 10.46 6.38 -0.89
N ASP A 50 9.93 6.27 -2.10
CA ASP A 50 10.71 6.16 -3.33
C ASP A 50 10.46 7.41 -4.19
N LEU A 51 11.51 8.21 -4.36
CA LEU A 51 11.51 9.42 -5.18
C LEU A 51 12.07 9.18 -6.59
N GLY A 52 12.12 7.93 -7.06
CA GLY A 52 12.68 7.57 -8.36
C GLY A 52 14.18 7.92 -8.44
N ASP A 53 14.57 8.63 -9.50
CA ASP A 53 15.98 8.97 -9.75
C ASP A 53 16.50 10.12 -8.86
N LEU A 54 15.66 10.70 -7.99
CA LEU A 54 16.08 11.76 -7.08
C LEU A 54 16.86 11.20 -5.89
N ASN A 55 18.17 11.40 -5.91
CA ASN A 55 19.05 11.04 -4.79
C ASN A 55 19.07 12.16 -3.73
N ILE A 56 18.11 12.13 -2.81
CA ILE A 56 17.98 13.12 -1.75
C ILE A 56 18.58 12.60 -0.44
N LYS A 57 19.56 13.34 0.10
CA LYS A 57 20.13 13.06 1.42
C LYS A 57 19.10 13.40 2.51
N GLY A 58 18.87 12.46 3.43
CA GLY A 58 17.97 12.64 4.57
C GLY A 58 16.76 11.70 4.57
N ILE A 59 16.51 11.00 3.47
CA ILE A 59 15.48 9.96 3.43
C ILE A 59 16.01 8.70 4.13
N LYS A 60 15.29 8.25 5.15
CA LYS A 60 15.60 7.04 5.91
C LYS A 60 15.42 5.78 5.05
N SER A 61 16.48 4.99 4.92
CA SER A 61 16.46 3.72 4.17
C SER A 61 15.72 2.61 4.89
N ASP A 62 15.63 2.70 6.21
CA ASP A 62 14.92 1.77 7.11
C ASP A 62 13.42 2.05 7.23
N GLY A 63 12.94 3.11 6.57
CA GLY A 63 11.54 3.51 6.56
C GLY A 63 11.11 4.30 7.81
N TYR A 64 9.88 4.77 7.79
CA TYR A 64 9.29 5.61 8.82
C TYR A 64 8.20 4.82 9.54
N GLU A 65 8.36 4.64 10.85
CA GLU A 65 7.40 3.91 11.66
C GLU A 65 6.04 4.61 11.69
N LEU A 66 4.99 3.82 11.45
CA LEU A 66 3.62 4.28 11.40
C LEU A 66 2.91 4.06 12.73
N VAL A 67 2.03 5.00 13.07
CA VAL A 67 1.16 4.92 14.23
C VAL A 67 -0.23 4.52 13.77
N LYS A 68 -0.88 3.61 14.50
CA LYS A 68 -2.26 3.23 14.22
C LYS A 68 -3.21 4.40 14.51
N ASN A 69 -4.12 4.69 13.58
CA ASN A 69 -5.09 5.74 13.79
C ASN A 69 -6.23 5.22 14.69
N SER A 70 -6.27 5.66 15.94
CA SER A 70 -7.28 5.22 16.92
C SER A 70 -8.58 6.05 16.84
N SER A 71 -8.74 6.89 15.82
CA SER A 71 -9.96 7.69 15.63
C SER A 71 -11.17 6.80 15.34
N ARG A 72 -12.29 7.03 16.03
CA ARG A 72 -13.56 6.28 15.84
C ARG A 72 -14.14 6.36 14.41
N LYS A 73 -13.65 7.29 13.58
CA LYS A 73 -14.09 7.47 12.19
C LYS A 73 -13.18 6.79 11.16
N SER A 74 -12.02 6.32 11.60
CA SER A 74 -11.03 5.72 10.72
C SER A 74 -11.31 4.22 10.52
N PRO A 75 -11.02 3.66 9.34
CA PRO A 75 -11.08 2.22 9.12
C PRO A 75 -10.22 1.47 10.13
N GLU A 76 -10.60 0.24 10.51
CA GLU A 76 -9.83 -0.60 11.47
C GLU A 76 -8.36 -0.80 11.07
N ASN A 77 -8.02 -0.59 9.80
CA ASN A 77 -6.69 -0.79 9.21
C ASN A 77 -6.11 0.51 8.64
N SER A 78 -6.32 1.65 9.32
CA SER A 78 -5.66 2.89 8.94
C SER A 78 -4.49 3.26 9.84
N PHE A 79 -3.46 3.76 9.19
CA PHE A 79 -2.22 4.20 9.80
C PHE A 79 -2.00 5.68 9.52
N ALA A 80 -1.23 6.34 10.37
CA ALA A 80 -0.78 7.71 10.18
C ALA A 80 0.72 7.77 10.42
N LEU A 81 1.36 8.73 9.79
CA LEU A 81 2.75 9.04 10.04
C LEU A 81 2.77 10.13 11.13
N PRO A 82 3.66 10.07 12.14
CA PRO A 82 3.77 11.18 13.08
C PRO A 82 4.10 12.48 12.32
N GLU A 83 3.55 13.61 12.75
CA GLU A 83 3.73 14.90 12.07
C GLU A 83 5.22 15.21 11.84
N ASP A 84 5.52 15.82 10.69
CA ASP A 84 6.87 16.21 10.29
C ASP A 84 7.93 15.08 10.38
N SER A 85 7.56 13.81 10.29
CA SER A 85 8.57 12.73 10.40
C SER A 85 9.44 12.58 9.14
N ILE A 86 9.02 13.17 8.02
CA ILE A 86 9.76 13.14 6.75
C ILE A 86 10.01 14.58 6.31
N TRP A 87 11.24 15.04 6.44
CA TRP A 87 11.69 16.31 5.86
C TRP A 87 13.16 16.27 5.46
N PHE A 88 13.52 17.13 4.53
CA PHE A 88 14.90 17.28 4.06
C PHE A 88 15.12 18.64 3.40
N ASP A 89 16.38 19.08 3.37
CA ASP A 89 16.78 20.34 2.76
C ASP A 89 17.37 20.12 1.36
N VAL A 90 16.86 20.85 0.37
CA VAL A 90 17.28 20.80 -1.05
C VAL A 90 17.61 22.18 -1.56
N ASP A 91 18.35 22.25 -2.65
CA ASP A 91 18.62 23.52 -3.32
C ASP A 91 17.33 24.04 -3.96
N ILE A 92 17.10 25.36 -3.91
CA ILE A 92 15.85 25.98 -4.38
C ILE A 92 15.50 25.62 -5.84
N GLU A 93 16.52 25.38 -6.67
CA GLU A 93 16.37 25.00 -8.07
C GLU A 93 15.76 23.60 -8.25
N GLN A 94 15.92 22.70 -7.27
CA GLN A 94 15.42 21.32 -7.32
C GLN A 94 13.96 21.18 -6.86
N VAL A 95 13.39 22.25 -6.29
CA VAL A 95 12.04 22.25 -5.70
C VAL A 95 10.99 21.87 -6.72
N SER A 96 11.03 22.49 -7.90
CA SER A 96 10.09 22.20 -8.98
C SER A 96 10.14 20.72 -9.39
N THR A 97 11.34 20.14 -9.45
CA THR A 97 11.51 18.72 -9.76
C THR A 97 10.85 17.84 -8.71
N ILE A 98 11.07 18.11 -7.43
CA ILE A 98 10.48 17.33 -6.32
C ILE A 98 8.96 17.47 -6.29
N LEU A 99 8.45 18.70 -6.42
CA LEU A 99 7.02 18.99 -6.41
C LEU A 99 6.28 18.38 -7.59
N ASN A 100 6.96 18.13 -8.72
CA ASN A 100 6.36 17.54 -9.91
C ASN A 100 6.64 16.04 -10.06
N ASN A 101 7.58 15.49 -9.31
CA ASN A 101 7.97 14.09 -9.44
C ASN A 101 6.83 13.13 -9.04
N SER A 102 6.82 11.95 -9.65
CA SER A 102 5.94 10.86 -9.24
C SER A 102 6.57 10.14 -8.05
N ILE A 103 5.91 10.23 -6.90
CA ILE A 103 6.41 9.66 -5.65
C ILE A 103 5.72 8.32 -5.42
N LYS A 104 6.52 7.30 -5.13
CA LYS A 104 6.03 5.97 -4.77
C LYS A 104 6.19 5.74 -3.28
N PHE A 105 5.26 4.97 -2.73
CA PHE A 105 5.22 4.63 -1.33
C PHE A 105 5.11 3.11 -1.20
N ILE A 106 5.87 2.54 -0.27
CA ILE A 106 5.83 1.11 0.04
C ILE A 106 5.55 0.97 1.52
N ILE A 107 4.65 0.08 1.90
CA ILE A 107 4.32 -0.20 3.30
C ILE A 107 4.74 -1.63 3.63
N GLN A 108 5.43 -1.81 4.75
CA GLN A 108 5.90 -3.13 5.19
C GLN A 108 5.73 -3.30 6.69
N GLY A 109 5.25 -4.47 7.10
CA GLY A 109 5.22 -4.92 8.48
C GLY A 109 6.50 -5.65 8.88
N SER A 110 6.65 -5.97 10.16
CA SER A 110 7.82 -6.72 10.66
C SER A 110 7.74 -8.21 10.31
N TYR A 111 6.53 -8.71 10.01
CA TYR A 111 6.29 -10.10 9.61
C TYR A 111 5.88 -10.20 8.14
N SER A 112 6.64 -9.58 7.23
CA SER A 112 6.30 -9.45 5.80
C SER A 112 6.06 -10.77 5.06
N GLU A 113 6.62 -11.87 5.56
CA GLU A 113 6.42 -13.22 5.02
C GLU A 113 5.01 -13.75 5.25
N HIS A 114 4.37 -13.31 6.34
CA HIS A 114 3.06 -13.82 6.76
C HIS A 114 1.96 -12.75 6.75
N VAL A 115 2.33 -11.48 6.91
CA VAL A 115 1.43 -10.33 6.92
C VAL A 115 1.91 -9.31 5.89
N ARG A 116 1.11 -9.13 4.85
CA ARG A 116 1.38 -8.17 3.77
C ARG A 116 0.42 -6.99 3.88
N TYR A 117 0.95 -5.80 3.67
CA TYR A 117 0.20 -4.55 3.69
C TYR A 117 0.20 -3.94 2.30
N PHE A 118 -0.94 -3.39 1.89
CA PHE A 118 -1.10 -2.70 0.61
C PHE A 118 -1.75 -1.34 0.87
N ILE A 119 -1.23 -0.28 0.23
CA ILE A 119 -1.83 1.05 0.34
C ILE A 119 -3.02 1.14 -0.62
N ASP A 120 -4.23 1.09 -0.09
CA ASP A 120 -5.44 1.25 -0.88
C ASP A 120 -5.60 2.71 -1.30
N LYS A 121 -5.47 3.62 -0.32
CA LYS A 121 -5.50 5.05 -0.53
C LYS A 121 -4.67 5.76 0.55
N MET A 122 -3.93 6.78 0.15
CA MET A 122 -3.17 7.64 1.06
C MET A 122 -3.25 9.08 0.58
N ASP A 123 -3.70 9.97 1.45
CA ASP A 123 -3.70 11.40 1.19
C ASP A 123 -2.49 12.03 1.89
N TYR A 124 -1.71 12.82 1.14
CA TYR A 124 -0.49 13.43 1.66
C TYR A 124 -0.31 14.87 1.15
N LYS A 125 0.44 15.66 1.91
CA LYS A 125 0.81 17.04 1.59
C LYS A 125 2.32 17.16 1.47
N ILE A 126 2.76 17.94 0.49
CA ILE A 126 4.15 18.36 0.34
C ILE A 126 4.20 19.85 0.65
N GLU A 127 4.95 20.22 1.68
CA GLU A 127 5.11 21.60 2.11
C GLU A 127 6.51 22.10 1.77
N TRP A 128 6.56 23.28 1.17
CA TRP A 128 7.81 24.00 0.95
C TRP A 128 7.95 25.05 2.05
N LEU A 129 8.95 24.89 2.91
CA LEU A 129 9.33 25.86 3.92
C LEU A 129 10.56 26.66 3.51
N GLN A 130 10.53 27.96 3.79
CA GLN A 130 11.64 28.87 3.57
C GLN A 130 11.75 29.86 4.71
N TYR A 131 12.96 30.33 4.98
CA TYR A 131 13.18 31.40 5.92
C TYR A 131 12.64 32.73 5.37
N ASP A 132 11.69 33.32 6.08
CA ASP A 132 11.10 34.62 5.78
C ASP A 132 11.89 35.72 6.50
N LYS A 133 12.67 36.48 5.73
CA LYS A 133 13.46 37.61 6.24
C LYS A 133 12.60 38.71 6.88
N GLY A 134 11.34 38.83 6.49
CA GLY A 134 10.43 39.86 7.02
C GLY A 134 9.89 39.52 8.40
N LYS A 135 9.78 38.23 8.73
CA LYS A 135 9.24 37.73 10.00
C LYS A 135 10.28 37.12 10.92
N ASP A 136 11.51 36.93 10.44
CA ASP A 136 12.60 36.25 11.13
C ASP A 136 12.21 34.82 11.58
N GLU A 137 11.44 34.12 10.75
CA GLU A 137 10.95 32.77 11.03
C GLU A 137 10.93 31.89 9.78
N ILE A 138 10.85 30.58 9.96
CA ILE A 138 10.60 29.65 8.86
C ILE A 138 9.10 29.62 8.62
N SER A 139 8.69 29.88 7.38
CA SER A 139 7.30 29.90 6.98
C SER A 139 7.04 29.01 5.77
N THR A 140 5.79 28.55 5.67
CA THR A 140 5.33 27.76 4.54
C THR A 140 5.07 28.65 3.33
N VAL A 141 5.81 28.43 2.26
CA VAL A 141 5.67 29.14 0.99
C VAL A 141 4.56 28.52 0.14
N SER A 142 4.48 27.19 0.12
CA SER A 142 3.46 26.47 -0.65
C SER A 142 3.09 25.13 -0.04
N VAL A 143 1.86 24.69 -0.30
CA VAL A 143 1.34 23.39 0.12
C VAL A 143 0.72 22.70 -1.09
N THR A 144 1.25 21.54 -1.46
CA THR A 144 0.73 20.71 -2.55
C THR A 144 0.08 19.47 -1.97
N LYS A 145 -1.24 19.31 -2.16
CA LYS A 145 -1.99 18.13 -1.72
C LYS A 145 -2.04 17.10 -2.85
N ARG A 146 -1.81 15.84 -2.51
CA ARG A 146 -1.81 14.72 -3.46
C ARG A 146 -2.47 13.49 -2.82
N THR A 147 -2.96 12.62 -3.69
CA THR A 147 -3.47 11.31 -3.30
C THR A 147 -2.61 10.27 -3.99
N TYR A 148 -2.19 9.27 -3.23
CA TYR A 148 -1.52 8.07 -3.70
C TYR A 148 -2.44 6.88 -3.51
N SER A 149 -2.44 5.99 -4.50
CA SER A 149 -3.02 4.66 -4.41
C SER A 149 -1.99 3.72 -5.00
N GLN A 150 -1.67 2.64 -4.30
CA GLN A 150 -0.70 1.69 -4.82
C GLN A 150 -1.22 1.17 -6.16
N PRO A 151 -0.43 1.27 -7.25
CA PRO A 151 -0.83 0.71 -8.53
C PRO A 151 -1.18 -0.77 -8.33
N ARG A 152 -2.28 -1.23 -8.94
CA ARG A 152 -2.51 -2.68 -9.06
C ARG A 152 -1.27 -3.24 -9.75
N LEU A 153 -0.55 -4.09 -9.03
CA LEU A 153 0.81 -4.54 -9.30
C LEU A 153 1.19 -4.59 -10.79
N GLU A 154 1.89 -3.57 -11.26
CA GLU A 154 2.69 -3.65 -12.48
C GLU A 154 4.18 -3.79 -12.11
N GLN A 155 4.69 -5.00 -12.36
CA GLN A 155 6.05 -5.35 -12.82
C GLN A 155 7.27 -5.33 -11.87
N ASN A 156 7.24 -4.81 -10.64
CA ASN A 156 8.44 -4.79 -9.77
C ASN A 156 8.31 -5.53 -8.41
N ILE A 157 7.65 -6.69 -8.39
CA ILE A 157 7.79 -7.64 -7.28
C ILE A 157 8.49 -8.89 -7.82
N SER A 158 9.65 -9.23 -7.26
CA SER A 158 10.28 -10.53 -7.48
C SER A 158 9.48 -11.59 -6.73
N TYR A 159 8.74 -12.40 -7.46
CA TYR A 159 8.17 -13.63 -6.92
C TYR A 159 9.15 -14.76 -7.18
N GLU A 160 9.35 -15.62 -6.19
CA GLU A 160 10.11 -16.84 -6.39
C GLU A 160 9.42 -17.70 -7.46
N LEU A 161 10.20 -18.33 -8.35
CA LEU A 161 9.66 -19.16 -9.44
C LEU A 161 8.72 -20.26 -8.93
N ASP A 162 9.00 -20.79 -7.74
CA ASP A 162 8.17 -21.80 -7.08
C ASP A 162 6.79 -21.28 -6.66
N GLU A 163 6.69 -20.01 -6.24
CA GLU A 163 5.40 -19.39 -5.92
C GLU A 163 4.58 -19.15 -7.18
N ILE A 164 5.21 -18.65 -8.25
CA ILE A 164 4.56 -18.47 -9.55
C ILE A 164 4.06 -19.82 -10.08
N ALA A 165 4.88 -20.87 -10.02
CA ALA A 165 4.52 -22.20 -10.51
C ALA A 165 3.33 -22.79 -9.74
N LYS A 166 3.32 -22.69 -8.40
CA LYS A 166 2.20 -23.15 -7.57
C LYS A 166 0.91 -22.39 -7.89
N SER A 167 0.99 -21.07 -7.99
CA SER A 167 -0.17 -20.21 -8.28
C SER A 167 -0.71 -20.45 -9.70
N ALA A 168 0.16 -20.68 -10.68
CA ALA A 168 -0.23 -21.08 -12.04
C ALA A 168 -0.90 -22.46 -12.06
N GLU A 169 -0.39 -23.44 -11.32
CA GLU A 169 -0.99 -24.79 -11.26
C GLU A 169 -2.38 -24.77 -10.61
N LEU A 170 -2.55 -24.01 -9.52
CA LEU A 170 -3.84 -23.83 -8.86
C LEU A 170 -4.86 -23.17 -9.78
N LEU A 171 -4.43 -22.13 -10.50
CA LEU A 171 -5.28 -21.44 -11.45
C LEU A 171 -5.66 -22.33 -12.64
N HIS A 172 -4.72 -23.12 -13.19
CA HIS A 172 -5.00 -24.06 -14.27
C HIS A 172 -6.09 -25.07 -13.87
N LYS A 173 -6.00 -25.62 -12.65
CA LYS A 173 -7.03 -26.53 -12.10
C LYS A 173 -8.39 -25.82 -11.93
N ALA A 174 -8.39 -24.54 -11.58
CA ALA A 174 -9.60 -23.74 -11.44
C ALA A 174 -10.27 -23.43 -12.79
N ILE A 175 -9.48 -23.04 -13.80
CA ILE A 175 -9.96 -22.78 -15.16
C ILE A 175 -10.62 -24.03 -15.76
N ASN A 176 -10.02 -25.20 -15.60
CA ASN A 176 -10.57 -26.46 -16.10
C ASN A 176 -11.90 -26.87 -15.46
N ARG A 177 -12.32 -26.21 -14.37
CA ARG A 177 -13.62 -26.44 -13.72
C ARG A 177 -14.71 -25.52 -14.22
N ILE A 178 -14.39 -24.51 -15.03
CA ILE A 178 -15.36 -23.55 -15.57
C ILE A 178 -16.36 -24.29 -16.44
N ASP A 179 -17.63 -24.21 -16.05
CA ASP A 179 -18.72 -24.66 -16.91
C ASP A 179 -18.93 -23.60 -18.00
N LEU A 180 -18.82 -24.01 -19.28
CA LEU A 180 -18.97 -23.12 -20.42
C LEU A 180 -20.37 -22.50 -20.53
N ARG A 181 -21.40 -23.11 -19.92
CA ARG A 181 -22.77 -22.58 -19.90
C ARG A 181 -22.92 -21.41 -18.95
N THR A 182 -22.37 -21.52 -17.75
CA THR A 182 -22.40 -20.46 -16.71
C THR A 182 -21.21 -19.52 -16.84
N ARG A 183 -20.23 -19.88 -17.66
CA ARG A 183 -18.94 -19.19 -17.86
C ARG A 183 -18.17 -18.97 -16.56
N SER A 184 -18.46 -19.77 -15.55
CA SER A 184 -17.92 -19.59 -14.22
C SER A 184 -17.86 -20.91 -13.45
N ALA A 185 -17.02 -20.94 -12.43
CA ALA A 185 -16.94 -22.05 -11.48
C ALA A 185 -16.67 -21.56 -10.07
N TYR A 186 -17.31 -22.23 -9.11
CA TYR A 186 -16.97 -22.13 -7.71
C TYR A 186 -15.77 -23.02 -7.42
N VAL A 187 -14.69 -22.41 -6.96
CA VAL A 187 -13.41 -23.09 -6.77
C VAL A 187 -12.85 -22.83 -5.38
N LYS A 188 -12.00 -23.76 -4.93
CA LYS A 188 -11.20 -23.61 -3.72
C LYS A 188 -9.77 -23.32 -4.13
N LEU A 189 -9.39 -22.06 -4.09
CA LEU A 189 -8.00 -21.66 -4.19
C LEU A 189 -7.49 -21.67 -2.75
N ASN A 190 -6.74 -22.72 -2.39
CA ASN A 190 -6.09 -22.84 -1.08
C ASN A 190 -4.84 -21.95 -1.06
N THR A 191 -5.06 -20.67 -1.21
CA THR A 191 -4.11 -19.66 -0.75
C THR A 191 -4.28 -19.60 0.77
N GLY A 192 -3.18 -19.52 1.52
CA GLY A 192 -3.22 -19.57 3.00
C GLY A 192 -4.34 -18.67 3.54
N GLU A 193 -5.18 -19.21 4.41
CA GLU A 193 -6.27 -18.50 5.11
C GLU A 193 -7.40 -17.93 4.23
N GLY A 194 -7.56 -18.39 2.98
CA GLY A 194 -8.73 -18.02 2.16
C GLY A 194 -8.64 -16.65 1.49
N ARG A 195 -7.47 -16.01 1.52
CA ARG A 195 -7.20 -14.75 0.79
C ARG A 195 -6.65 -15.02 -0.58
N LEU A 196 -7.20 -14.41 -1.62
CA LEU A 196 -6.73 -14.63 -2.99
C LEU A 196 -5.31 -14.08 -3.19
N ASP A 197 -4.39 -14.94 -3.61
CA ASP A 197 -3.00 -14.58 -3.91
C ASP A 197 -2.98 -13.59 -5.10
N PRO A 198 -2.35 -12.41 -4.95
CA PRO A 198 -2.18 -11.46 -6.04
C PRO A 198 -1.59 -12.06 -7.33
N VAL A 199 -0.70 -13.06 -7.23
CA VAL A 199 -0.13 -13.75 -8.40
C VAL A 199 -1.23 -14.47 -9.19
N ILE A 200 -2.17 -15.12 -8.50
CA ILE A 200 -3.29 -15.83 -9.13
C ILE A 200 -4.19 -14.84 -9.87
N ILE A 201 -4.47 -13.67 -9.28
CA ILE A 201 -5.27 -12.62 -9.92
C ILE A 201 -4.64 -12.19 -11.24
N ILE A 202 -3.34 -11.88 -11.22
CA ILE A 202 -2.62 -11.36 -12.39
C ILE A 202 -2.57 -12.40 -13.51
N ILE A 203 -2.25 -13.66 -13.19
CA ILE A 203 -2.22 -14.72 -14.21
C ILE A 203 -3.62 -14.94 -14.77
N ALA A 204 -4.66 -14.90 -13.93
CA ALA A 204 -6.05 -15.04 -14.37
C ALA A 204 -6.45 -13.91 -15.33
N GLU A 205 -6.19 -12.66 -14.96
CA GLU A 205 -6.51 -11.48 -15.78
C GLU A 205 -5.82 -11.55 -17.15
N LYS A 206 -4.52 -11.88 -17.19
CA LYS A 206 -3.78 -12.05 -18.46
C LYS A 206 -4.32 -13.17 -19.34
N LEU A 207 -4.91 -14.19 -18.74
CA LEU A 207 -5.52 -15.31 -19.44
C LEU A 207 -6.99 -15.07 -19.80
N GLY A 208 -7.56 -13.89 -19.47
CA GLY A 208 -8.94 -13.54 -19.77
C GLY A 208 -9.96 -14.06 -18.75
N TYR A 209 -9.54 -14.25 -17.50
CA TYR A 209 -10.38 -14.71 -16.40
C TYR A 209 -10.42 -13.68 -15.26
N GLU A 210 -11.54 -13.64 -14.55
CA GLU A 210 -11.73 -12.87 -13.32
C GLU A 210 -11.83 -13.84 -12.14
N VAL A 211 -11.10 -13.58 -11.06
CA VAL A 211 -11.20 -14.37 -9.82
C VAL A 211 -11.64 -13.45 -8.68
N LYS A 212 -12.73 -13.82 -8.02
CA LYS A 212 -13.32 -13.08 -6.90
C LYS A 212 -13.39 -13.95 -5.66
N VAL A 213 -13.10 -13.37 -4.50
CA VAL A 213 -13.38 -13.99 -3.20
C VAL A 213 -14.90 -13.96 -2.98
N LEU A 214 -15.46 -15.07 -2.50
CA LEU A 214 -16.89 -15.15 -2.16
C LEU A 214 -17.15 -14.50 -0.79
N ASP A 215 -18.31 -13.89 -0.62
CA ASP A 215 -18.77 -13.44 0.70
C ASP A 215 -19.11 -14.62 1.63
N GLU A 216 -19.11 -14.35 2.93
CA GLU A 216 -19.33 -15.37 3.97
C GLU A 216 -20.70 -16.04 3.87
N GLU A 217 -21.72 -15.30 3.43
CA GLU A 217 -23.08 -15.80 3.23
C GLU A 217 -23.09 -16.88 2.14
N THR A 218 -22.51 -16.58 0.98
CA THR A 218 -22.37 -17.49 -0.16
C THR A 218 -21.53 -18.71 0.21
N VAL A 219 -20.42 -18.54 0.94
CA VAL A 219 -19.59 -19.65 1.42
C VAL A 219 -20.39 -20.56 2.35
N SER A 220 -21.18 -19.98 3.27
CA SER A 220 -22.03 -20.73 4.20
C SER A 220 -23.10 -21.54 3.46
N GLU A 221 -23.75 -20.94 2.46
CA GLU A 221 -24.73 -21.65 1.63
C GLU A 221 -24.12 -22.80 0.83
N LEU A 222 -22.97 -22.58 0.18
CA LEU A 222 -22.27 -23.60 -0.57
C LEU A 222 -21.81 -24.75 0.35
N ARG A 223 -21.37 -24.43 1.57
CA ARG A 223 -21.01 -25.41 2.58
C ARG A 223 -22.20 -26.26 3.03
N LYS A 224 -23.39 -25.66 3.20
CA LYS A 224 -24.65 -26.41 3.47
C LYS A 224 -25.00 -27.38 2.34
N ARG A 225 -24.60 -27.06 1.10
CA ARG A 225 -24.76 -27.91 -0.09
C ARG A 225 -23.60 -28.90 -0.29
N GLY A 226 -22.68 -29.02 0.67
CA GLY A 226 -21.54 -29.94 0.62
C GLY A 226 -20.36 -29.46 -0.25
N GLN A 227 -20.42 -28.24 -0.79
CA GLN A 227 -19.35 -27.65 -1.59
C GLN A 227 -18.39 -26.84 -0.71
N LYS A 228 -17.08 -26.99 -0.94
CA LYS A 228 -16.04 -26.25 -0.22
C LYS A 228 -15.40 -25.21 -1.13
N ALA A 229 -16.17 -24.24 -1.60
CA ALA A 229 -15.69 -23.17 -2.47
C ALA A 229 -15.43 -21.89 -1.66
N THR A 230 -14.38 -21.17 -2.02
CA THR A 230 -14.00 -19.90 -1.41
C THR A 230 -13.91 -18.76 -2.43
N HIS A 231 -13.83 -19.11 -3.73
CA HIS A 231 -13.66 -18.17 -4.81
C HIS A 231 -14.59 -18.50 -5.98
N LEU A 232 -14.95 -17.48 -6.74
CA LEU A 232 -15.58 -17.58 -8.05
C LEU A 232 -14.53 -17.26 -9.11
N ILE A 233 -14.34 -18.15 -10.08
CA ILE A 233 -13.59 -17.84 -11.30
C ILE A 233 -14.57 -17.73 -12.48
N SER A 234 -14.40 -16.71 -13.31
CA SER A 234 -15.29 -16.41 -14.43
C SER A 234 -14.49 -16.05 -15.69
N LEU A 235 -15.02 -16.38 -16.87
CA LEU A 235 -14.49 -15.88 -18.15
C LEU A 235 -14.86 -14.41 -18.33
N VAL A 236 -13.87 -13.56 -18.65
CA VAL A 236 -14.09 -12.16 -19.02
C VAL A 236 -14.42 -12.09 -20.50
N ILE A 237 -15.54 -11.44 -20.85
CA ILE A 237 -15.93 -11.20 -22.24
C ILE A 237 -15.66 -9.74 -22.52
N ASN A 238 -14.65 -9.47 -23.33
CA ASN A 238 -14.49 -8.15 -23.93
C ASN A 238 -15.50 -8.05 -25.07
N TYR A 239 -16.51 -7.20 -24.89
CA TYR A 239 -17.39 -6.75 -25.96
C TYR A 239 -16.73 -5.65 -26.78
#